data_AF-A0A947A635-F1
#
_entry.id   AF-A0A947A635-F1
#
_cell.length_a   1.000
_cell.length_b   1.000
_cell.length_c   1.000
_cell.angle_alpha   90.00
_cell.angle_beta   90.00
_cell.angle_gamma   90.00
#
_symmetry.space_group_name_H-M   'P 1'
#
loop_
_entity.id
_entity.type
_entity.pdbx_description
1 polymer ?
#
loop_
_entity_poly.entity_id
_entity_poly.type
_entity_poly.pdbx_seq_one_letter_code
_entity_poly.pdbx_strand_id
1 'polypeptide(L)'
;MEENSWYQVAETDNLVTPCLLVYPDRIEKNIDRMIEIVGDISRIRPHIKTHKTAEIIHMQMDKGIYQFKCATIAEAELLGVCGAKDVLLAMQPVGK
;
A
#
# COMPACT_ATOMS: atom_id res chain seq x y z
N MET A 1 28.55 -18.62 0.21
CA MET A 1 27.29 -17.93 0.56
C MET A 1 26.83 -17.29 -0.73
N GLU A 2 25.76 -17.78 -1.34
CA GLU A 2 25.21 -17.12 -2.53
C GLU A 2 24.74 -15.72 -2.14
N GLU A 3 25.30 -14.70 -2.81
CA GLU A 3 24.77 -13.34 -2.74
C GLU A 3 23.37 -13.35 -3.35
N ASN A 4 22.35 -13.33 -2.49
CA ASN A 4 20.97 -13.30 -2.94
C ASN A 4 20.64 -11.87 -3.42
N SER A 5 20.85 -11.63 -4.72
CA SER A 5 20.57 -10.36 -5.40
C SER A 5 19.08 -10.14 -5.66
N TRP A 6 18.23 -10.30 -4.64
CA TRP A 6 16.77 -10.22 -4.73
C TRP A 6 16.22 -8.91 -5.33
N TYR A 7 17.03 -7.86 -5.36
CA TYR A 7 16.70 -6.53 -5.87
C TYR A 7 17.14 -6.31 -7.32
N GLN A 8 17.78 -7.27 -7.97
CA GLN A 8 18.13 -7.15 -9.37
C GLN A 8 16.89 -7.36 -10.24
N VAL A 9 16.69 -6.46 -11.20
CA VAL A 9 15.62 -6.59 -12.19
C VAL A 9 16.20 -7.28 -13.43
N ALA A 10 15.53 -8.31 -13.92
CA ALA A 10 15.88 -8.95 -15.18
C ALA A 10 15.54 -8.03 -16.35
N GLU A 11 16.30 -8.10 -17.44
CA GLU A 11 16.03 -7.40 -18.71
C GLU A 11 15.85 -5.87 -18.55
N THR A 12 16.79 -5.23 -17.84
CA THR A 12 16.75 -3.78 -17.58
C THR A 12 16.67 -2.91 -18.84
N ASP A 13 17.12 -3.43 -19.99
CA ASP A 13 17.11 -2.72 -21.27
C ASP A 13 15.68 -2.39 -21.76
N ASN A 14 14.68 -3.13 -21.29
CA ASN A 14 13.27 -2.89 -21.60
C ASN A 14 12.61 -1.88 -20.65
N LEU A 15 13.30 -1.44 -19.60
CA LEU A 15 12.74 -0.47 -18.63
C LEU A 15 12.94 0.96 -19.12
N VAL A 16 11.81 1.65 -19.27
CA VAL A 16 11.84 3.09 -19.53
C VAL A 16 12.24 3.82 -18.24
N THR A 17 13.33 4.59 -18.31
CA THR A 17 13.83 5.39 -17.18
C THR A 17 13.48 6.87 -17.36
N PRO A 18 13.16 7.61 -16.28
CA PRO A 18 13.08 7.15 -14.89
C PRO A 18 11.77 6.39 -14.60
N CYS A 19 11.87 5.34 -13.79
CA CYS A 19 10.71 4.62 -13.25
C CYS A 19 10.92 4.27 -11.77
N LEU A 20 9.80 4.06 -11.06
CA LEU A 20 9.79 3.54 -9.70
C LEU A 20 9.62 2.02 -9.75
N LEU A 21 10.55 1.30 -9.12
CA LEU A 21 10.46 -0.15 -8.98
C LEU A 21 9.88 -0.50 -7.61
N VAL A 22 8.97 -1.46 -7.62
CA VAL A 22 8.40 -2.05 -6.41
C VAL A 22 8.48 -3.57 -6.51
N TYR A 23 8.69 -4.24 -5.39
CA TYR A 23 8.83 -5.69 -5.32
C TYR A 23 7.63 -6.27 -4.55
N PRO A 24 6.63 -6.88 -5.22
CA PRO A 24 5.41 -7.37 -4.58
C PRO A 24 5.69 -8.29 -3.38
N ASP A 25 6.62 -9.24 -3.50
CA ASP A 25 7.00 -10.15 -2.41
C ASP A 25 7.53 -9.40 -1.18
N ARG A 26 8.19 -8.25 -1.39
CA ARG A 26 8.67 -7.40 -0.29
C ARG A 26 7.54 -6.60 0.34
N ILE A 27 6.59 -6.13 -0.47
CA ILE A 27 5.40 -5.45 0.02
C ILE A 27 4.57 -6.40 0.88
N GLU A 28 4.35 -7.64 0.42
CA GLU A 28 3.62 -8.65 1.19
C GLU A 28 4.30 -8.94 2.52
N LYS A 29 5.62 -9.21 2.52
CA LYS A 29 6.39 -9.43 3.76
C LYS A 29 6.29 -8.25 4.73
N ASN A 30 6.26 -7.02 4.22
CA ASN A 30 6.11 -5.83 5.06
C ASN A 30 4.69 -5.70 5.64
N ILE A 31 3.65 -6.07 4.88
CA ILE A 31 2.27 -6.11 5.37
C ILE A 31 2.15 -7.16 6.48
N ASP A 32 2.66 -8.37 6.25
CA ASP A 32 2.64 -9.45 7.25
C ASP A 32 3.39 -9.02 8.51
N ARG A 33 4.56 -8.41 8.37
CA ARG A 33 5.33 -7.90 9.50
C ARG A 33 4.60 -6.80 10.28
N MET A 34 3.91 -5.89 9.59
CA MET A 34 3.09 -4.86 10.23
C MET A 34 1.96 -5.50 11.06
N ILE A 35 1.31 -6.54 10.52
CA ILE A 35 0.27 -7.29 11.22
C ILE A 35 0.82 -8.01 12.45
N GLU A 36 1.96 -8.68 12.33
CA GLU A 36 2.66 -9.33 13.44
C GLU A 36 3.00 -8.37 14.58
N ILE A 37 3.51 -7.18 14.25
CA ILE A 37 3.90 -6.17 15.24
C ILE A 37 2.70 -5.70 16.06
N VAL A 38 1.54 -5.54 15.43
CA VAL A 38 0.34 -5.05 16.10
C VAL A 38 -0.43 -6.18 16.80
N GLY A 39 -0.34 -7.42 16.29
CA GLY A 39 -0.97 -8.61 16.83
C GLY A 39 -2.48 -8.70 16.63
N ASP A 40 -3.13 -7.63 16.21
CA ASP A 40 -4.56 -7.55 15.94
C ASP A 40 -4.81 -6.58 14.77
N ILE A 41 -5.35 -7.13 13.67
CA ILE A 41 -5.65 -6.39 12.44
C ILE A 41 -6.64 -5.23 12.69
N SER A 42 -7.55 -5.36 13.66
CA SER A 42 -8.56 -4.34 13.95
C SER A 42 -7.94 -3.02 14.46
N ARG A 43 -6.69 -3.06 14.91
CA ARG A 43 -5.93 -1.90 15.40
C ARG A 43 -5.10 -1.22 14.31
N ILE A 44 -5.15 -1.73 13.08
CA ILE A 44 -4.34 -1.23 11.96
C ILE A 44 -5.22 -0.37 11.05
N ARG A 45 -4.72 0.83 10.71
CA ARG A 45 -5.32 1.72 9.71
C ARG A 45 -4.23 2.32 8.81
N PRO A 46 -3.79 1.59 7.76
CA PRO A 46 -2.72 2.04 6.89
C PRO A 46 -3.07 3.34 6.19
N HIS A 47 -2.05 4.16 5.92
CA HIS A 47 -2.25 5.42 5.21
C HIS A 47 -1.86 5.27 3.75
N ILE A 48 -2.82 5.48 2.85
CA ILE A 48 -2.54 5.33 1.42
C ILE A 48 -1.80 6.51 0.80
N LYS A 49 -1.60 7.63 1.52
CA LYS A 49 -0.86 8.80 0.99
C LYS A 49 0.54 8.43 0.51
N THR A 50 1.10 7.37 1.07
CA THR A 50 2.45 6.89 0.78
C THR A 50 2.54 6.28 -0.62
N HIS A 51 1.59 5.42 -1.00
CA HIS A 51 1.68 4.65 -2.24
C HIS A 51 0.62 5.02 -3.29
N LYS A 52 -0.62 5.34 -2.87
CA LYS A 52 -1.74 5.69 -3.79
C LYS A 52 -1.93 4.66 -4.92
N THR A 53 -1.76 3.38 -4.62
CA THR A 53 -1.74 2.26 -5.58
C THR A 53 -2.81 1.24 -5.21
N ALA A 54 -3.74 0.94 -6.12
CA ALA A 54 -4.86 0.03 -5.90
C ALA A 54 -4.40 -1.39 -5.60
N GLU A 55 -3.37 -1.87 -6.30
CA GLU A 55 -2.80 -3.20 -6.13
C GLU A 55 -2.29 -3.41 -4.71
N ILE A 56 -1.64 -2.40 -4.11
CA ILE A 56 -1.17 -2.46 -2.73
C ILE A 56 -2.34 -2.41 -1.73
N ILE A 57 -3.40 -1.67 -2.04
CA ILE A 57 -4.63 -1.65 -1.24
C ILE A 57 -5.27 -3.04 -1.23
N HIS A 58 -5.36 -3.69 -2.40
CA HIS A 58 -5.87 -5.06 -2.51
C HIS A 58 -5.00 -6.07 -1.74
N MET A 59 -3.67 -5.99 -1.86
CA MET A 59 -2.78 -6.83 -1.05
C MET A 59 -3.00 -6.67 0.47
N GLN A 60 -3.32 -5.46 0.94
CA GLN A 60 -3.66 -5.22 2.36
C GLN A 60 -5.05 -5.79 2.71
N MET A 61 -6.03 -5.67 1.81
CA MET A 61 -7.38 -6.22 1.99
C MET A 61 -7.40 -7.75 1.96
N ASP A 62 -6.56 -8.39 1.16
CA ASP A 62 -6.40 -9.85 1.10
C ASP A 62 -5.88 -10.41 2.44
N LYS A 63 -5.16 -9.59 3.21
CA LYS A 63 -4.73 -9.89 4.60
C LYS A 63 -5.77 -9.47 5.65
N GLY A 64 -6.97 -9.05 5.23
CA GLY A 64 -8.09 -8.71 6.10
C GLY A 64 -8.15 -7.26 6.59
N ILE A 65 -7.30 -6.36 6.07
CA ILE A 65 -7.32 -4.93 6.43
C ILE A 65 -8.37 -4.22 5.59
N TYR A 66 -9.47 -3.78 6.21
CA TYR A 66 -10.54 -3.02 5.53
C TYR A 66 -10.69 -1.57 6.01
N GLN A 67 -9.83 -1.15 6.95
CA GLN A 67 -9.81 0.20 7.51
C GLN A 67 -8.59 0.96 7.00
N PHE A 68 -8.80 2.13 6.40
CA PHE A 68 -7.73 2.94 5.83
C PHE A 68 -7.82 4.41 6.27
N LYS A 69 -6.72 5.14 6.07
CA LYS A 69 -6.73 6.60 6.15
C LYS A 69 -6.13 7.25 4.90
N CYS A 70 -6.68 8.41 4.56
CA CYS A 70 -6.33 9.23 3.40
C CYS A 70 -6.19 10.70 3.79
N ALA A 71 -5.58 11.50 2.94
CA ALA A 71 -5.35 12.92 3.15
C ALA A 71 -6.17 13.81 2.20
N THR A 72 -6.71 13.24 1.11
CA THR A 72 -7.48 13.99 0.10
C THR A 72 -8.74 13.22 -0.30
N ILE A 73 -9.69 13.93 -0.92
CA ILE A 73 -10.91 13.30 -1.46
C ILE A 73 -10.59 12.30 -2.57
N ALA A 74 -9.62 12.60 -3.45
CA ALA A 74 -9.20 11.68 -4.51
C ALA A 74 -8.61 10.37 -3.95
N GLU A 75 -7.87 10.44 -2.83
CA GLU A 75 -7.40 9.24 -2.13
C GLU A 75 -8.56 8.47 -1.50
N ALA A 76 -9.54 9.16 -0.89
CA ALA A 76 -10.76 8.54 -0.38
C ALA A 76 -11.57 7.85 -1.48
N GLU A 77 -11.68 8.46 -2.66
CA GLU A 77 -12.33 7.90 -3.83
C GLU A 77 -11.64 6.62 -4.31
N LEU A 78 -10.30 6.63 -4.42
CA LEU A 78 -9.53 5.43 -4.74
C LEU A 78 -9.82 4.28 -3.77
N LEU A 79 -9.88 4.55 -2.47
CA LEU A 79 -10.25 3.56 -1.46
C LEU A 79 -11.68 3.04 -1.64
N GLY A 80 -12.62 3.92 -1.98
CA GLY A 80 -13.99 3.56 -2.29
C GLY A 80 -14.09 2.62 -3.49
N VAL A 81 -13.39 2.93 -4.59
CA VAL A 81 -13.31 2.07 -5.78
C VAL A 81 -12.72 0.70 -5.46
N CYS A 82 -11.71 0.63 -4.59
CA CYS A 82 -11.10 -0.62 -4.15
C CYS A 82 -12.00 -1.44 -3.21
N GLY A 83 -13.09 -0.87 -2.69
CA GLY A 83 -14.01 -1.56 -1.77
C GLY A 83 -13.60 -1.49 -0.29
N ALA A 84 -12.82 -0.50 0.12
CA ALA A 84 -12.55 -0.24 1.53
C ALA A 84 -13.84 0.01 2.31
N LYS A 85 -13.98 -0.60 3.49
CA LYS A 85 -15.22 -0.51 4.30
C LYS A 85 -15.24 0.69 5.25
N ASP A 86 -14.07 1.16 5.64
CA ASP A 86 -13.91 2.26 6.59
C ASP A 86 -12.71 3.13 6.17
N VAL A 87 -12.98 4.41 5.93
CA VAL A 87 -11.99 5.38 5.45
C VAL A 87 -12.01 6.61 6.34
N LEU A 88 -10.86 6.91 6.96
CA LEU A 88 -10.65 8.13 7.72
C LEU A 88 -9.96 9.19 6.83
N LEU A 89 -10.63 10.31 6.59
CA LEU A 89 -9.98 11.51 6.04
C LEU A 89 -9.19 12.21 7.17
N ALA A 90 -7.88 12.00 7.20
CA ALA A 90 -6.99 12.47 8.26
C ALA A 90 -6.45 13.89 8.03
N MET A 91 -7.21 14.72 7.31
CA MET A 91 -6.92 16.13 7.06
C MET A 91 -8.25 16.89 6.99
N GLN A 92 -8.34 18.10 7.55
CA GLN A 92 -9.58 18.87 7.44
C GLN A 92 -9.84 19.24 5.97
N PRO A 93 -11.01 18.88 5.40
CA PRO A 93 -11.38 19.37 4.09
C PRO A 93 -11.62 20.88 4.17
N VAL A 94 -11.06 21.62 3.22
CA VAL A 94 -11.32 23.05 3.02
C VAL A 94 -11.92 23.22 1.63
N GLY A 95 -12.94 24.07 1.51
CA GLY A 95 -13.61 24.40 0.26
C GLY A 95 -13.74 25.91 0.11
N LYS A 96 -13.72 26.40 -1.13
CA LYS A 96 -14.24 27.72 -1.47
C LYS A 96 -15.73 27.60 -1.80
#